data_AF-A0A9D1UUB9-F1
#
_entry.id   AF-A0A9D1UUB9-F1
#
_cell.length_a   1.000
_cell.length_b   1.000
_cell.length_c   1.000
_cell.angle_alpha   90.00
_cell.angle_beta   90.00
_cell.angle_gamma   90.00
#
_symmetry.space_group_name_H-M   'P 1'
#
loop_
_entity.id
_entity.type
_entity.pdbx_description
1 polymer ?
#
loop_
_entity_poly.entity_id
_entity_poly.type
_entity_poly.pdbx_seq_one_letter_code
_entity_poly.pdbx_strand_id
1 'polypeptide(L)'
;MSTRTHTLLSAAAVVTLGLTACGGGGGSDASSTWREASTVDDGGGMDQLIEDAQAEGTFNAMGLYDDWANYGGLLEAFSEEYDIEINNDQSTGSSQDLINAVVNREGQNDSLDYLDTGLGFAMEAEEDGLLAEYTPEVIDDIPEEFRSADGTWINHLGGTMAIGCDTSRVDDCPENFSDLLDEQYSGQVALPGDPTTGESGSMAVHAAAVANGGSFDDIEPGIEFFNELSSAGNFIPVEGNAGTIETGETPIVINWDYLLQPIADDLEEDSGVELEINSPEDGQVSSFYAASINEDAPHPAVARLFFEFLFSDEGQNLLMEGYVTPIRFDAMEEAGTADQDAVDALPTEDGVTAPQPTVEQREANQEVLEAQWTEAIQ
;
A
#
# COMPACT_ATOMS: atom_id res chain seq x y z
N MET A 1 -65.59 -62.04 43.11
CA MET A 1 -65.69 -61.95 41.64
C MET A 1 -65.92 -60.50 41.25
N SER A 2 -64.87 -59.84 40.75
CA SER A 2 -64.88 -59.01 39.53
C SER A 2 -63.68 -58.07 39.60
N THR A 3 -62.73 -58.37 38.72
CA THR A 3 -61.46 -57.70 38.46
C THR A 3 -61.68 -56.38 37.71
N ARG A 4 -60.83 -55.36 37.94
CA ARG A 4 -60.27 -54.45 36.92
C ARG A 4 -59.37 -53.41 37.61
N THR A 5 -58.04 -53.59 37.54
CA THR A 5 -57.07 -53.11 36.51
C THR A 5 -56.62 -51.66 36.75
N HIS A 6 -55.31 -51.53 36.96
CA HIS A 6 -54.52 -50.33 37.23
C HIS A 6 -54.53 -49.29 36.10
N THR A 7 -54.36 -48.02 36.46
CA THR A 7 -53.48 -47.10 35.70
C THR A 7 -52.90 -46.05 36.66
N LEU A 8 -51.58 -46.09 36.85
CA LEU A 8 -50.78 -45.07 37.51
C LEU A 8 -50.54 -43.93 36.51
N LEU A 9 -50.81 -42.67 36.89
CA LEU A 9 -50.26 -41.50 36.22
C LEU A 9 -49.38 -40.75 37.22
N SER A 10 -48.07 -40.87 37.02
CA SER A 10 -47.05 -40.08 37.69
C SER A 10 -46.93 -38.73 36.99
N ALA A 11 -47.15 -37.63 37.70
CA ALA A 11 -46.86 -36.28 37.22
C ALA A 11 -45.36 -35.99 37.47
N ALA A 12 -44.56 -36.00 36.41
CA ALA A 12 -43.18 -35.54 36.43
C ALA A 12 -43.15 -34.06 36.06
N ALA A 13 -42.66 -33.22 36.97
CA ALA A 13 -42.34 -31.83 36.72
C ALA A 13 -41.07 -31.75 35.87
N VAL A 14 -41.16 -31.15 34.68
CA VAL A 14 -40.02 -30.83 33.84
C VAL A 14 -39.55 -29.43 34.21
N VAL A 15 -38.37 -29.34 34.82
CA VAL A 15 -37.59 -28.10 34.94
C VAL A 15 -36.81 -27.96 33.63
N THR A 16 -37.23 -27.04 32.77
CA THR A 16 -36.47 -26.64 31.58
C THR A 16 -35.36 -25.68 32.00
N LEU A 17 -34.13 -26.19 32.08
CA LEU A 17 -32.91 -25.40 32.01
C LEU A 17 -32.75 -24.91 30.56
N GLY A 18 -32.77 -23.60 30.35
CA GLY A 18 -32.45 -22.99 29.07
C GLY A 18 -30.96 -23.12 28.81
N LEU A 19 -30.59 -23.99 27.87
CA LEU A 19 -29.29 -23.96 27.20
C LEU A 19 -29.48 -23.05 25.97
N THR A 20 -28.90 -21.86 26.01
CA THR A 20 -28.67 -21.03 24.83
C THR A 20 -27.65 -21.77 23.97
N ALA A 21 -28.14 -22.33 22.86
CA ALA A 21 -27.31 -22.88 21.81
C ALA A 21 -26.90 -21.74 20.87
N CYS A 22 -25.62 -21.39 20.84
CA CYS A 22 -25.02 -20.66 19.74
C CYS A 22 -25.03 -21.59 18.52
N GLY A 23 -25.66 -21.13 17.44
CA GLY A 23 -25.70 -21.80 16.15
C GLY A 23 -25.95 -20.73 15.09
N GLY A 24 -24.94 -20.52 14.24
CA GLY A 24 -24.79 -19.38 13.35
C GLY A 24 -25.77 -19.28 12.18
N GLY A 25 -25.58 -18.19 11.44
CA GLY A 25 -26.30 -17.86 10.21
C GLY A 25 -27.15 -16.61 10.35
N GLY A 26 -26.51 -15.46 10.52
CA GLY A 26 -27.11 -14.14 10.56
C GLY A 26 -26.08 -13.18 11.15
N GLY A 27 -25.63 -12.18 10.38
CA GLY A 27 -24.73 -11.14 10.88
C GLY A 27 -25.24 -10.67 12.23
N SER A 28 -24.34 -10.60 13.21
CA SER A 28 -24.69 -10.10 14.54
C SER A 28 -25.24 -8.67 14.41
N ASP A 29 -26.10 -8.22 15.33
CA ASP A 29 -26.55 -6.82 15.36
C ASP A 29 -25.34 -5.84 15.41
N ALA A 30 -24.19 -6.30 15.92
CA ALA A 30 -22.93 -5.57 15.92
C ALA A 30 -22.31 -5.45 14.51
N SER A 31 -22.19 -6.53 13.73
CA SER A 31 -21.66 -6.48 12.36
C SER A 31 -22.52 -5.59 11.44
N SER A 32 -23.84 -5.52 11.65
CA SER A 32 -24.67 -4.54 10.93
C SER A 32 -24.40 -3.10 11.35
N THR A 33 -24.10 -2.87 12.63
CA THR A 33 -23.77 -1.53 13.14
C THR A 33 -22.44 -1.07 12.55
N TRP A 34 -21.41 -1.92 12.61
CA TRP A 34 -20.10 -1.58 12.07
C TRP A 34 -20.12 -1.37 10.57
N ARG A 35 -20.88 -2.13 9.79
CA ARG A 35 -21.00 -1.88 8.33
C ARG A 35 -21.50 -0.45 8.00
N GLU A 36 -22.35 0.13 8.84
CA GLU A 36 -22.88 1.49 8.64
C GLU A 36 -22.05 2.58 9.35
N ALA A 37 -21.03 2.21 10.13
CA ALA A 37 -20.21 3.16 10.88
C ALA A 37 -19.10 3.73 10.01
N SER A 38 -19.02 5.06 9.94
CA SER A 38 -17.93 5.77 9.25
C SER A 38 -16.87 6.32 10.21
N THR A 39 -17.06 6.15 11.52
CA THR A 39 -16.07 6.45 12.56
C THR A 39 -16.18 5.43 13.69
N VAL A 40 -15.15 5.34 14.53
CA VAL A 40 -15.19 4.49 15.74
C VAL A 40 -16.32 4.91 16.70
N ASP A 41 -16.61 6.21 16.79
CA ASP A 41 -17.67 6.76 17.66
C ASP A 41 -19.07 6.33 17.21
N ASP A 42 -19.31 6.20 15.90
CA ASP A 42 -20.60 5.74 15.35
C ASP A 42 -20.89 4.29 15.73
N GLY A 43 -19.85 3.46 15.82
CA GLY A 43 -19.96 2.05 16.24
C GLY A 43 -19.95 1.83 17.77
N GLY A 44 -19.74 2.88 18.57
CA GLY A 44 -19.79 2.81 20.03
C GLY A 44 -18.44 2.95 20.74
N GLY A 45 -17.38 3.32 20.03
CA GLY A 45 -16.04 3.59 20.57
C GLY A 45 -15.10 2.39 20.49
N MET A 46 -13.80 2.65 20.70
CA MET A 46 -12.72 1.67 20.49
C MET A 46 -12.88 0.38 21.30
N ASP A 47 -13.31 0.47 22.57
CA ASP A 47 -13.55 -0.72 23.41
C ASP A 47 -14.61 -1.64 22.79
N GLN A 48 -15.67 -1.06 22.18
CA GLN A 48 -16.72 -1.81 21.52
C GLN A 48 -16.24 -2.39 20.18
N LEU A 49 -15.43 -1.63 19.43
CA LEU A 49 -14.81 -2.08 18.19
C LEU A 49 -13.95 -3.33 18.43
N ILE A 50 -13.11 -3.31 19.47
CA ILE A 50 -12.27 -4.45 19.85
C ILE A 50 -13.13 -5.66 20.23
N GLU A 51 -14.15 -5.49 21.07
CA GLU A 51 -15.02 -6.60 21.48
C GLU A 51 -15.74 -7.24 20.27
N ASP A 52 -16.25 -6.42 19.35
CA ASP A 52 -16.98 -6.89 18.18
C ASP A 52 -16.05 -7.50 17.12
N ALA A 53 -14.87 -6.93 16.90
CA ALA A 53 -13.84 -7.48 16.03
C ALA A 53 -13.36 -8.85 16.54
N GLN A 54 -13.15 -9.00 17.86
CA GLN A 54 -12.85 -10.30 18.48
C GLN A 54 -13.99 -11.31 18.33
N ALA A 55 -15.25 -10.84 18.32
CA ALA A 55 -16.40 -11.70 18.09
C ALA A 55 -16.51 -12.17 16.63
N GLU A 56 -16.05 -11.36 15.67
CA GLU A 56 -15.90 -11.73 14.26
C GLU A 56 -14.70 -12.67 14.03
N GLY A 57 -13.56 -12.36 14.67
CA GLY A 57 -12.44 -13.28 14.93
C GLY A 57 -11.54 -13.62 13.74
N THR A 58 -11.78 -13.07 12.55
CA THR A 58 -10.99 -13.34 11.36
C THR A 58 -10.81 -12.09 10.51
N PHE A 59 -9.60 -11.89 9.98
CA PHE A 59 -9.28 -10.87 8.99
C PHE A 59 -8.88 -11.52 7.67
N ASN A 60 -9.60 -11.21 6.59
CA ASN A 60 -9.31 -11.68 5.25
C ASN A 60 -8.60 -10.59 4.43
N ALA A 61 -7.41 -10.91 3.94
CA ALA A 61 -6.63 -10.05 3.06
C ALA A 61 -6.07 -10.84 1.86
N MET A 62 -5.49 -10.12 0.91
CA MET A 62 -4.82 -10.67 -0.26
C MET A 62 -3.63 -9.78 -0.59
N GLY A 63 -2.52 -10.38 -1.01
CA GLY A 63 -1.37 -9.64 -1.53
C GLY A 63 -0.54 -8.89 -0.50
N LEU A 64 -0.77 -9.05 0.80
CA LEU A 64 0.06 -8.44 1.85
C LEU A 64 1.28 -9.33 2.10
N TYR A 65 2.30 -9.23 1.26
CA TYR A 65 3.48 -10.10 1.32
C TYR A 65 4.37 -9.78 2.54
N ASP A 66 4.97 -10.80 3.15
CA ASP A 66 5.77 -10.62 4.37
C ASP A 66 6.96 -9.67 4.16
N ASP A 67 7.55 -9.70 2.96
CA ASP A 67 8.69 -8.90 2.50
C ASP A 67 8.29 -7.56 1.86
N TRP A 68 6.99 -7.27 1.72
CA TRP A 68 6.49 -5.99 1.24
C TRP A 68 6.15 -5.08 2.42
N ALA A 69 6.86 -3.95 2.56
CA ALA A 69 6.59 -2.92 3.57
C ALA A 69 6.41 -3.47 5.01
N ASN A 70 7.08 -4.58 5.33
CA ASN A 70 6.96 -5.30 6.60
C ASN A 70 5.51 -5.69 6.98
N TYR A 71 4.66 -6.00 5.99
CA TYR A 71 3.30 -6.49 6.25
C TYR A 71 3.28 -7.77 7.09
N GLY A 72 4.34 -8.59 7.04
CA GLY A 72 4.49 -9.76 7.90
C GLY A 72 4.50 -9.39 9.39
N GLY A 73 5.36 -8.43 9.78
CA GLY A 73 5.42 -7.92 11.15
C GLY A 73 4.14 -7.19 11.56
N LEU A 74 3.57 -6.39 10.65
CA LEU A 74 2.32 -5.66 10.89
C LEU A 74 1.13 -6.59 11.17
N LEU A 75 0.96 -7.65 10.36
CA LEU A 75 -0.12 -8.62 10.54
C LEU A 75 0.10 -9.52 11.77
N GLU A 76 1.35 -9.85 12.10
CA GLU A 76 1.69 -10.57 13.34
C GLU A 76 1.31 -9.74 14.57
N ALA A 77 1.74 -8.48 14.63
CA ALA A 77 1.42 -7.56 15.73
C ALA A 77 -0.10 -7.38 15.90
N PHE A 78 -0.83 -7.13 14.80
CA PHE A 78 -2.28 -7.02 14.82
C PHE A 78 -2.97 -8.29 15.36
N SER A 79 -2.53 -9.46 14.89
CA SER A 79 -3.07 -10.75 15.35
C SER A 79 -2.84 -10.98 16.84
N GLU A 80 -1.62 -10.70 17.32
CA GLU A 80 -1.24 -10.89 18.73
C GLU A 80 -1.95 -9.91 19.67
N GLU A 81 -2.09 -8.65 19.26
CA GLU A 81 -2.71 -7.61 20.09
C GLU A 81 -4.21 -7.87 20.27
N TYR A 82 -4.90 -8.21 19.18
CA TYR A 82 -6.37 -8.27 19.18
C TYR A 82 -6.95 -9.69 19.22
N ASP A 83 -6.14 -10.75 19.19
CA ASP A 83 -6.59 -12.17 19.14
C ASP A 83 -7.45 -12.47 17.90
N ILE A 84 -6.97 -12.02 16.73
CA ILE A 84 -7.66 -12.14 15.43
C ILE A 84 -6.89 -13.10 14.51
N GLU A 85 -7.58 -14.07 13.90
CA GLU A 85 -7.00 -14.98 12.91
C GLU A 85 -6.77 -14.26 11.57
N ILE A 86 -5.53 -14.30 11.05
CA ILE A 86 -5.18 -13.72 9.76
C ILE A 86 -5.31 -14.77 8.65
N ASN A 87 -6.14 -14.48 7.65
CA ASN A 87 -6.24 -15.23 6.41
C ASN A 87 -5.81 -14.34 5.24
N ASN A 88 -4.55 -14.46 4.84
CA ASN A 88 -3.96 -13.65 3.79
C ASN A 88 -3.58 -14.51 2.58
N ASP A 89 -4.26 -14.29 1.44
CA ASP A 89 -3.95 -14.95 0.18
C ASP A 89 -2.77 -14.26 -0.51
N GLN A 90 -1.57 -14.83 -0.37
CA GLN A 90 -0.35 -14.34 -1.03
C GLN A 90 -0.09 -15.03 -2.38
N SER A 91 -1.07 -15.72 -2.99
CA SER A 91 -0.87 -16.34 -4.31
C SER A 91 -0.90 -15.35 -5.47
N THR A 92 -1.52 -14.19 -5.26
CA THR A 92 -1.55 -13.02 -6.14
C THR A 92 -1.79 -11.78 -5.29
N GLY A 93 -1.57 -10.59 -5.84
CA GLY A 93 -1.66 -9.35 -5.06
C GLY A 93 -1.62 -8.07 -5.87
N SER A 94 -1.85 -8.13 -7.19
CA SER A 94 -1.96 -6.89 -7.96
C SER A 94 -3.23 -6.12 -7.58
N SER A 95 -3.22 -4.79 -7.62
CA SER A 95 -4.40 -3.99 -7.25
C SER A 95 -5.67 -4.40 -8.01
N GLN A 96 -5.52 -4.78 -9.28
CA GLN A 96 -6.62 -5.30 -10.08
C GLN A 96 -7.14 -6.67 -9.59
N ASP A 97 -6.27 -7.55 -9.08
CA ASP A 97 -6.69 -8.82 -8.49
C ASP A 97 -7.49 -8.61 -7.21
N LEU A 98 -7.12 -7.64 -6.36
CA LEU A 98 -7.86 -7.30 -5.15
C LEU A 98 -9.28 -6.82 -5.49
N ILE A 99 -9.42 -5.91 -6.46
CA ILE A 99 -10.74 -5.44 -6.94
C ILE A 99 -11.55 -6.61 -7.52
N ASN A 100 -10.93 -7.46 -8.35
CA ASN A 100 -11.58 -8.65 -8.89
C ASN A 100 -12.02 -9.61 -7.78
N ALA A 101 -11.23 -9.76 -6.70
CA ALA A 101 -11.57 -10.60 -5.57
C ALA A 101 -12.81 -10.06 -4.85
N VAL A 102 -12.87 -8.76 -4.55
CA VAL A 102 -14.06 -8.10 -3.95
C VAL A 102 -15.30 -8.35 -4.80
N VAL A 103 -15.24 -8.04 -6.10
CA VAL A 103 -16.40 -8.19 -7.00
C VAL A 103 -16.85 -9.65 -7.12
N ASN A 104 -15.91 -10.59 -7.26
CA ASN A 104 -16.27 -12.01 -7.47
C ASN A 104 -16.67 -12.72 -6.17
N ARG A 105 -16.29 -12.19 -5.01
CA ARG A 105 -16.54 -12.77 -3.69
C ARG A 105 -17.62 -12.03 -2.89
N GLU A 106 -18.32 -11.05 -3.49
CA GLU A 106 -19.46 -10.35 -2.88
C GLU A 106 -20.45 -11.34 -2.21
N GLY A 107 -20.79 -11.06 -0.96
CA GLY A 107 -21.68 -11.82 -0.09
C GLY A 107 -21.08 -13.13 0.45
N GLN A 108 -19.80 -13.41 0.21
CA GLN A 108 -19.11 -14.62 0.67
C GLN A 108 -18.23 -14.31 1.89
N ASN A 109 -18.18 -15.26 2.84
CA ASN A 109 -17.39 -15.10 4.07
C ASN A 109 -15.87 -15.07 3.83
N ASP A 110 -15.40 -15.47 2.64
CA ASP A 110 -14.00 -15.44 2.21
C ASP A 110 -13.69 -14.27 1.26
N SER A 111 -14.61 -13.30 1.17
CA SER A 111 -14.31 -11.99 0.58
C SER A 111 -13.30 -11.21 1.43
N LEU A 112 -12.69 -10.19 0.85
CA LEU A 112 -11.66 -9.39 1.49
C LEU A 112 -12.31 -8.42 2.49
N ASP A 113 -11.63 -8.16 3.60
CA ASP A 113 -11.99 -7.12 4.56
C ASP A 113 -11.27 -5.80 4.22
N TYR A 114 -10.07 -5.89 3.65
CA TYR A 114 -9.16 -4.78 3.37
C TYR A 114 -8.54 -4.89 1.98
N LEU A 115 -8.21 -3.74 1.39
CA LEU A 115 -7.47 -3.63 0.14
C LEU A 115 -6.26 -2.71 0.32
N ASP A 116 -5.09 -3.18 -0.13
CA ASP A 116 -3.87 -2.38 -0.37
C ASP A 116 -3.70 -2.21 -1.88
N THR A 117 -3.94 -1.00 -2.40
CA THR A 117 -3.95 -0.75 -3.85
C THR A 117 -3.19 0.51 -4.23
N GLY A 118 -2.68 0.58 -5.46
CA GLY A 118 -2.22 1.86 -6.00
C GLY A 118 -3.39 2.85 -6.07
N LEU A 119 -3.12 4.14 -5.86
CA LEU A 119 -4.14 5.18 -5.72
C LEU A 119 -5.21 5.19 -6.84
N GLY A 120 -4.81 5.03 -8.10
CA GLY A 120 -5.74 5.01 -9.23
C GLY A 120 -6.79 3.89 -9.15
N PHE A 121 -6.39 2.72 -8.62
CA PHE A 121 -7.30 1.58 -8.43
C PHE A 121 -8.26 1.80 -7.26
N ALA A 122 -7.81 2.42 -6.16
CA ALA A 122 -8.68 2.79 -5.04
C ALA A 122 -9.77 3.77 -5.50
N MET A 123 -9.41 4.75 -6.32
CA MET A 123 -10.36 5.72 -6.86
C MET A 123 -11.35 5.08 -7.85
N GLU A 124 -10.91 4.18 -8.72
CA GLU A 124 -11.83 3.41 -9.58
C GLU A 124 -12.81 2.57 -8.73
N ALA A 125 -12.30 1.92 -7.68
CA ALA A 125 -13.13 1.13 -6.76
C ALA A 125 -14.11 1.99 -5.96
N GLU A 126 -13.73 3.22 -5.58
CA GLU A 126 -14.61 4.22 -4.99
C GLU A 126 -15.74 4.61 -5.95
N GLU A 127 -15.42 4.92 -7.21
CA GLU A 127 -16.42 5.27 -8.23
C GLU A 127 -17.41 4.13 -8.51
N ASP A 128 -16.94 2.89 -8.46
CA ASP A 128 -17.75 1.68 -8.59
C ASP A 128 -18.54 1.33 -7.32
N GLY A 129 -18.32 2.05 -6.21
CA GLY A 129 -19.03 1.87 -4.94
C GLY A 129 -18.63 0.59 -4.19
N LEU A 130 -17.38 0.16 -4.35
CA LEU A 130 -16.84 -1.05 -3.73
C LEU A 130 -16.23 -0.81 -2.34
N LEU A 131 -16.02 0.45 -1.96
CA LEU A 131 -15.29 0.83 -0.75
C LEU A 131 -16.21 1.42 0.32
N ALA A 132 -15.98 1.05 1.58
CA ALA A 132 -16.72 1.60 2.72
C ALA A 132 -16.15 2.95 3.14
N GLU A 133 -17.03 3.89 3.50
CA GLU A 133 -16.63 5.11 4.21
C GLU A 133 -16.12 4.75 5.62
N TYR A 134 -14.87 5.11 5.93
CA TYR A 134 -14.35 5.03 7.30
C TYR A 134 -13.21 6.02 7.54
N THR A 135 -13.30 6.80 8.62
CA THR A 135 -12.31 7.78 9.01
C THR A 135 -11.66 7.38 10.35
N PRO A 136 -10.35 7.04 10.37
CA PRO A 136 -9.65 6.68 11.61
C PRO A 136 -9.48 7.88 12.55
N GLU A 137 -9.23 7.64 13.84
CA GLU A 137 -9.12 8.72 14.84
C GLU A 137 -7.99 9.73 14.54
N VAL A 138 -6.96 9.29 13.83
CA VAL A 138 -5.76 10.08 13.50
C VAL A 138 -5.85 10.82 12.15
N ILE A 139 -7.05 10.94 11.58
CA ILE A 139 -7.24 11.55 10.26
C ILE A 139 -6.69 12.98 10.12
N ASP A 140 -6.67 13.74 11.22
CA ASP A 140 -6.18 15.12 11.25
C ASP A 140 -4.66 15.21 11.00
N ASP A 141 -3.92 14.11 11.14
CA ASP A 141 -2.50 14.01 10.82
C ASP A 141 -2.25 13.80 9.31
N ILE A 142 -3.29 13.44 8.55
CA ILE A 142 -3.18 13.07 7.13
C ILE A 142 -3.68 14.23 6.26
N PRO A 143 -2.82 14.81 5.40
CA PRO A 143 -3.20 15.90 4.50
C PRO A 143 -4.35 15.50 3.55
N GLU A 144 -5.18 16.46 3.16
CA GLU A 144 -6.39 16.21 2.35
C GLU A 144 -6.06 15.63 0.96
N GLU A 145 -4.88 15.92 0.40
CA GLU A 145 -4.43 15.40 -0.89
C GLU A 145 -4.09 13.90 -0.89
N PHE A 146 -3.96 13.30 0.29
CA PHE A 146 -3.59 11.89 0.49
C PHE A 146 -4.79 11.04 0.95
N ARG A 147 -6.02 11.54 0.80
CA ARG A 147 -7.24 10.81 1.18
C ARG A 147 -8.46 11.25 0.40
N SER A 148 -9.46 10.38 0.35
CA SER A 148 -10.78 10.79 -0.15
C SER A 148 -11.49 11.72 0.84
N ALA A 149 -12.51 12.41 0.36
CA ALA A 149 -13.28 13.35 1.18
C ALA A 149 -14.12 12.68 2.27
N ASP A 150 -14.43 11.39 2.12
CA ASP A 150 -15.31 10.59 2.98
C ASP A 150 -14.59 9.39 3.63
N GLY A 151 -13.30 9.18 3.38
CA GLY A 151 -12.49 8.12 3.97
C GLY A 151 -12.65 6.75 3.31
N THR A 152 -13.27 6.66 2.13
CA THR A 152 -13.29 5.43 1.30
C THR A 152 -11.89 4.91 0.97
N TRP A 153 -10.93 5.81 0.78
CA TRP A 153 -9.52 5.49 0.69
C TRP A 153 -8.64 6.52 1.38
N ILE A 154 -7.54 6.06 1.94
CA ILE A 154 -6.53 6.89 2.61
C ILE A 154 -5.15 6.34 2.22
N ASN A 155 -4.26 7.20 1.74
CA ASN A 155 -2.88 6.79 1.52
C ASN A 155 -2.21 6.46 2.85
N HIS A 156 -1.49 5.34 2.95
CA HIS A 156 -0.91 4.87 4.22
C HIS A 156 0.60 4.65 4.18
N LEU A 157 1.15 4.31 3.01
CA LEU A 157 2.58 4.11 2.78
C LEU A 157 2.97 4.50 1.37
N GLY A 158 4.23 4.84 1.17
CA GLY A 158 4.78 5.20 -0.13
C GLY A 158 6.23 5.60 -0.05
N GLY A 159 6.64 6.46 -0.96
CA GLY A 159 7.96 7.10 -0.92
C GLY A 159 8.19 7.99 -2.12
N THR A 160 9.46 8.23 -2.42
CA THR A 160 9.88 9.24 -3.40
C THR A 160 10.64 8.61 -4.56
N MET A 161 10.56 9.24 -5.72
CA MET A 161 11.34 8.80 -6.88
C MET A 161 12.82 9.08 -6.63
N ALA A 162 13.66 8.05 -6.76
CA ALA A 162 15.08 8.12 -6.48
C ALA A 162 15.92 7.53 -7.62
N ILE A 163 17.23 7.75 -7.53
CA ILE A 163 18.23 7.20 -8.44
C ILE A 163 19.13 6.25 -7.65
N GLY A 164 19.01 4.95 -7.93
CA GLY A 164 19.92 3.92 -7.44
C GLY A 164 21.16 3.84 -8.33
N CYS A 165 22.35 3.85 -7.74
CA CYS A 165 23.62 3.86 -8.45
C CYS A 165 24.65 2.92 -7.82
N ASP A 166 25.18 1.99 -8.60
CA ASP A 166 26.20 1.05 -8.14
C ASP A 166 27.59 1.71 -8.10
N THR A 167 28.01 2.06 -6.88
CA THR A 167 29.28 2.75 -6.59
C THR A 167 30.53 1.92 -6.92
N SER A 168 30.38 0.61 -7.11
CA SER A 168 31.49 -0.26 -7.51
C SER A 168 31.84 -0.13 -9.00
N ARG A 169 30.91 0.42 -9.80
CA ARG A 169 31.03 0.56 -11.27
C ARG A 169 30.97 2.01 -11.74
N VAL A 170 30.30 2.88 -10.99
CA VAL A 170 30.13 4.30 -11.30
C VAL A 170 30.94 5.11 -10.28
N ASP A 171 31.97 5.83 -10.76
CA ASP A 171 32.90 6.57 -9.88
C ASP A 171 32.23 7.77 -9.20
N ASP A 172 31.39 8.50 -9.93
CA ASP A 172 30.61 9.64 -9.43
C ASP A 172 29.14 9.32 -9.73
N CYS A 173 28.35 8.99 -8.71
CA CYS A 173 26.94 8.67 -8.87
C CYS A 173 26.11 9.93 -9.16
N PRO A 174 25.10 9.86 -10.05
CA PRO A 174 24.22 10.99 -10.33
C PRO A 174 23.32 11.27 -9.13
N GLU A 175 23.27 12.53 -8.71
CA GLU A 175 22.40 12.98 -7.62
C GLU A 175 21.08 13.54 -8.17
N ASN A 176 21.09 14.07 -9.40
CA ASN A 176 19.97 14.77 -10.01
C ASN A 176 19.67 14.26 -11.42
N PHE A 177 18.46 14.52 -11.93
CA PHE A 177 18.11 14.14 -13.31
C PHE A 177 19.03 14.80 -14.34
N SER A 178 19.41 16.05 -14.09
CA SER A 178 20.32 16.79 -14.97
C SER A 178 21.71 16.15 -15.10
N ASP A 179 22.18 15.39 -14.10
CA ASP A 179 23.48 14.69 -14.15
C ASP A 179 23.45 13.53 -15.14
N LEU A 180 22.31 12.85 -15.27
CA LEU A 180 22.18 11.62 -16.08
C LEU A 180 22.52 11.83 -17.57
N LEU A 181 22.56 13.07 -18.07
CA LEU A 181 22.98 13.40 -19.43
C LEU A 181 24.50 13.42 -19.64
N ASP A 182 25.31 13.31 -18.58
CA ASP A 182 26.78 13.27 -18.73
C ASP A 182 27.23 12.06 -19.56
N GLU A 183 28.20 12.26 -20.45
CA GLU A 183 28.74 11.22 -21.33
C GLU A 183 29.34 10.03 -20.56
N GLN A 184 29.71 10.22 -19.28
CA GLN A 184 30.23 9.14 -18.43
C GLN A 184 29.19 8.06 -18.12
N TYR A 185 27.89 8.38 -18.22
CA TYR A 185 26.78 7.46 -17.97
C TYR A 185 26.29 6.72 -19.23
N SER A 186 27.09 6.75 -20.30
CA SER A 186 26.74 6.03 -21.54
C SER A 186 26.49 4.54 -21.28
N GLY A 187 25.31 4.07 -21.67
CA GLY A 187 24.87 2.69 -21.59
C GLY A 187 24.53 2.19 -20.19
N GLN A 188 24.16 3.08 -19.25
CA GLN A 188 24.07 2.73 -17.83
C GLN A 188 22.72 3.02 -17.18
N VAL A 189 21.90 3.92 -17.74
CA VAL A 189 20.66 4.40 -17.12
C VAL A 189 19.46 3.58 -17.57
N ALA A 190 18.70 3.03 -16.63
CA ALA A 190 17.54 2.19 -16.88
C ALA A 190 16.31 2.60 -16.05
N LEU A 191 15.15 2.14 -16.51
CA LEU A 191 13.88 2.16 -15.77
C LEU A 191 13.52 0.73 -15.36
N PRO A 192 12.70 0.53 -14.30
CA PRO A 192 12.25 -0.79 -13.85
C PRO A 192 11.21 -1.43 -14.81
N GLY A 193 10.90 -0.79 -15.93
CA GLY A 193 9.94 -1.28 -16.92
C GLY A 193 9.56 -0.22 -17.94
N ASP A 194 8.54 -0.53 -18.74
CA ASP A 194 7.98 0.40 -19.72
C ASP A 194 7.07 1.42 -19.02
N PRO A 195 7.38 2.72 -19.05
CA PRO A 195 6.59 3.76 -18.37
C PRO A 195 5.18 3.94 -18.94
N THR A 196 4.87 3.38 -20.11
CA THR A 196 3.50 3.37 -20.65
C THR A 196 2.60 2.33 -19.98
N THR A 197 3.16 1.43 -19.18
CA THR A 197 2.40 0.35 -18.54
C THR A 197 2.72 0.16 -17.06
N GLY A 198 3.91 0.58 -16.62
CA GLY A 198 4.36 0.51 -15.22
C GLY A 198 4.34 1.88 -14.55
N GLU A 199 3.79 1.91 -13.34
CA GLU A 199 3.64 3.14 -12.54
C GLU A 199 5.00 3.77 -12.19
N SER A 200 5.98 2.99 -11.72
CA SER A 200 7.32 3.51 -11.38
C SER A 200 8.01 4.17 -12.57
N GLY A 201 7.91 3.55 -13.75
CA GLY A 201 8.43 4.15 -14.98
C GLY A 201 7.70 5.44 -15.33
N SER A 202 6.36 5.45 -15.26
CA SER A 202 5.54 6.64 -15.52
C SER A 202 5.94 7.80 -14.59
N MET A 203 6.08 7.53 -13.29
CA MET A 203 6.48 8.54 -12.30
C MET A 203 7.93 9.00 -12.48
N ALA A 204 8.84 8.15 -12.95
CA ALA A 204 10.19 8.58 -13.34
C ALA A 204 10.15 9.60 -14.50
N VAL A 205 9.20 9.47 -15.44
CA VAL A 205 8.97 10.49 -16.48
C VAL A 205 8.37 11.77 -15.90
N HIS A 206 7.48 11.69 -14.90
CA HIS A 206 6.96 12.87 -14.21
C HIS A 206 8.07 13.61 -13.46
N ALA A 207 8.95 12.87 -12.78
CA ALA A 207 10.12 13.39 -12.08
C ALA A 207 11.08 14.09 -13.04
N ALA A 208 11.40 13.45 -14.17
CA ALA A 208 12.17 14.06 -15.25
C ALA A 208 11.48 15.31 -15.80
N ALA A 209 10.15 15.34 -15.93
CA ALA A 209 9.44 16.52 -16.39
C ALA A 209 9.60 17.70 -15.42
N VAL A 210 9.42 17.47 -14.12
CA VAL A 210 9.63 18.49 -13.08
C VAL A 210 11.07 19.04 -13.14
N ALA A 211 12.07 18.15 -13.27
CA ALA A 211 13.48 18.52 -13.40
C ALA A 211 13.80 19.34 -14.65
N ASN A 212 13.07 19.13 -15.74
CA ASN A 212 13.36 19.73 -17.04
C ASN A 212 12.38 20.84 -17.42
N GLY A 213 11.72 21.45 -16.43
CA GLY A 213 10.89 22.66 -16.62
C GLY A 213 9.44 22.41 -17.02
N GLY A 214 9.00 21.15 -16.94
CA GLY A 214 7.60 20.73 -16.99
C GLY A 214 6.92 20.76 -15.63
N SER A 215 5.84 19.99 -15.50
CA SER A 215 5.05 19.87 -14.27
C SER A 215 4.17 18.62 -14.32
N PHE A 216 3.40 18.34 -13.27
CA PHE A 216 2.38 17.29 -13.32
C PHE A 216 1.21 17.58 -14.27
N ASP A 217 1.03 18.83 -14.72
CA ASP A 217 0.07 19.17 -15.78
C ASP A 217 0.68 19.06 -17.19
N ASP A 218 2.00 18.92 -17.30
CA ASP A 218 2.75 18.92 -18.56
C ASP A 218 4.03 18.08 -18.43
N ILE A 219 3.91 16.80 -18.76
CA ILE A 219 5.01 15.84 -18.70
C ILE A 219 5.85 15.76 -19.97
N GLU A 220 5.52 16.53 -21.03
CA GLU A 220 6.27 16.50 -22.29
C GLU A 220 7.78 16.76 -22.11
N PRO A 221 8.22 17.68 -21.22
CA PRO A 221 9.65 17.88 -20.96
C PRO A 221 10.37 16.65 -20.38
N GLY A 222 9.65 15.77 -19.67
CA GLY A 222 10.21 14.51 -19.18
C GLY A 222 10.41 13.50 -20.31
N ILE A 223 9.46 13.43 -21.23
CA ILE A 223 9.57 12.60 -22.44
C ILE A 223 10.72 13.10 -23.33
N GLU A 224 10.86 14.43 -23.48
CA GLU A 224 11.98 15.05 -24.19
C GLU A 224 13.32 14.73 -23.52
N PHE A 225 13.40 14.81 -22.19
CA PHE A 225 14.59 14.40 -21.44
C PHE A 225 15.00 12.96 -21.72
N PHE A 226 14.07 12.00 -21.69
CA PHE A 226 14.40 10.60 -22.03
C PHE A 226 14.78 10.41 -23.51
N ASN A 227 14.24 11.23 -24.43
CA ASN A 227 14.72 11.27 -25.81
C ASN A 227 16.18 11.75 -25.90
N GLU A 228 16.54 12.80 -25.15
CA GLU A 228 17.92 13.30 -25.07
C GLU A 228 18.85 12.25 -24.46
N LEU A 229 18.42 11.60 -23.38
CA LEU A 229 19.15 10.55 -22.69
C LEU A 229 19.41 9.33 -23.59
N SER A 230 18.41 8.92 -24.38
CA SER A 230 18.54 7.88 -25.41
C SER A 230 19.47 8.32 -26.55
N SER A 231 19.34 9.57 -27.01
CA SER A 231 20.17 10.13 -28.09
C SER A 231 21.64 10.29 -27.69
N ALA A 232 21.92 10.59 -26.42
CA ALA A 232 23.26 10.58 -25.83
C ALA A 232 23.84 9.15 -25.71
N GLY A 233 22.97 8.14 -25.76
CA GLY A 233 23.32 6.74 -25.56
C GLY A 233 23.50 6.37 -24.10
N ASN A 234 22.91 7.14 -23.17
CA ASN A 234 22.94 6.88 -21.73
C ASN A 234 21.81 5.95 -21.29
N PHE A 235 20.62 6.12 -21.88
CA PHE A 235 19.47 5.27 -21.62
C PHE A 235 19.59 3.91 -22.30
N ILE A 236 19.27 2.83 -21.57
CA ILE A 236 19.20 1.48 -22.10
C ILE A 236 17.78 0.90 -21.93
N PRO A 237 17.21 0.28 -22.97
CA PRO A 237 15.88 -0.34 -22.91
C PRO A 237 15.96 -1.74 -22.28
N VAL A 238 16.62 -1.84 -21.13
CA VAL A 238 16.72 -3.05 -20.31
C VAL A 238 16.02 -2.75 -18.99
N GLU A 239 15.24 -3.70 -18.51
CA GLU A 239 14.56 -3.60 -17.22
C GLU A 239 15.58 -3.56 -16.08
N GLY A 240 15.57 -2.47 -15.31
CA GLY A 240 16.37 -2.33 -14.09
C GLY A 240 15.76 -3.15 -12.95
N ASN A 241 16.52 -4.12 -12.44
CA ASN A 241 16.16 -4.94 -11.28
C ASN A 241 17.45 -5.45 -10.61
N ALA A 242 17.32 -6.12 -9.45
CA ALA A 242 18.47 -6.63 -8.70
C ALA A 242 19.44 -7.44 -9.56
N GLY A 243 18.96 -8.31 -10.44
CA GLY A 243 19.83 -9.15 -11.29
C GLY A 243 20.57 -8.37 -12.38
N THR A 244 19.94 -7.36 -12.99
CA THR A 244 20.59 -6.51 -14.00
C THR A 244 21.55 -5.50 -13.36
N ILE A 245 21.30 -5.07 -12.12
CA ILE A 245 22.25 -4.30 -11.31
C ILE A 245 23.45 -5.18 -10.91
N GLU A 246 23.22 -6.38 -10.36
CA GLU A 246 24.28 -7.32 -9.91
C GLU A 246 25.26 -7.63 -11.05
N THR A 247 24.74 -7.86 -12.26
CA THR A 247 25.56 -8.13 -13.45
C THR A 247 26.23 -6.89 -14.04
N GLY A 248 25.82 -5.69 -13.61
CA GLY A 248 26.29 -4.41 -14.12
C GLY A 248 25.71 -4.02 -15.49
N GLU A 249 24.60 -4.65 -15.89
CA GLU A 249 23.88 -4.28 -17.12
C GLU A 249 23.12 -2.97 -16.94
N THR A 250 22.55 -2.73 -15.76
CA THR A 250 21.81 -1.50 -15.40
C THR A 250 22.37 -0.90 -14.09
N PRO A 251 23.60 -0.37 -14.07
CA PRO A 251 24.21 0.12 -12.83
C PRO A 251 23.60 1.42 -12.31
N ILE A 252 22.74 2.10 -13.10
CA ILE A 252 21.96 3.26 -12.67
C ILE A 252 20.48 2.98 -12.98
N VAL A 253 19.63 2.98 -11.95
CA VAL A 253 18.18 2.69 -12.08
C VAL A 253 17.39 3.80 -11.40
N ILE A 254 16.42 4.37 -12.12
CA ILE A 254 15.48 5.35 -11.57
C ILE A 254 14.22 4.61 -11.11
N ASN A 255 13.95 4.59 -9.82
CA ASN A 255 12.81 3.86 -9.24
C ASN A 255 12.44 4.46 -7.87
N TRP A 256 11.36 3.96 -7.26
CA TRP A 256 10.99 4.31 -5.89
C TRP A 256 12.10 3.95 -4.91
N ASP A 257 12.39 4.87 -3.99
CA ASP A 257 13.38 4.71 -2.93
C ASP A 257 13.15 3.44 -2.09
N TYR A 258 11.91 3.21 -1.65
CA TYR A 258 11.50 2.03 -0.90
C TYR A 258 11.61 0.71 -1.68
N LEU A 259 11.70 0.76 -3.02
CA LEU A 259 12.00 -0.43 -3.83
C LEU A 259 13.50 -0.61 -4.06
N LEU A 260 14.26 0.48 -4.08
CA LEU A 260 15.71 0.44 -4.23
C LEU A 260 16.39 -0.02 -2.95
N GLN A 261 15.87 0.33 -1.76
CA GLN A 261 16.52 -0.01 -0.49
C GLN A 261 16.61 -1.53 -0.23
N PRO A 262 15.52 -2.33 -0.35
CA PRO A 262 15.64 -3.78 -0.24
C PRO A 262 16.60 -4.37 -1.28
N ILE A 263 16.60 -3.82 -2.51
CA ILE A 263 17.54 -4.25 -3.57
C ILE A 263 18.99 -3.94 -3.16
N ALA A 264 19.25 -2.78 -2.57
CA ALA A 264 20.57 -2.40 -2.09
C ALA A 264 21.09 -3.38 -1.02
N ASP A 265 20.25 -3.70 -0.04
CA ASP A 265 20.57 -4.63 1.04
C ASP A 265 20.88 -6.04 0.50
N ASP A 266 20.00 -6.56 -0.37
CA ASP A 266 20.18 -7.88 -0.99
C ASP A 266 21.48 -7.94 -1.80
N LEU A 267 21.77 -6.89 -2.58
CA LEU A 267 22.97 -6.80 -3.40
C LEU A 267 24.25 -6.73 -2.55
N GLU A 268 24.23 -5.97 -1.45
CA GLU A 268 25.35 -5.90 -0.52
C GLU A 268 25.61 -7.28 0.12
N GLU A 269 24.55 -7.95 0.59
CA GLU A 269 24.66 -9.27 1.24
C GLU A 269 25.14 -10.36 0.26
N ASP A 270 24.49 -10.48 -0.91
CA ASP A 270 24.71 -11.60 -1.83
C ASP A 270 25.97 -11.43 -2.69
N SER A 271 26.29 -10.19 -3.06
CA SER A 271 27.31 -9.91 -4.09
C SER A 271 28.35 -8.86 -3.69
N GLY A 272 28.13 -8.12 -2.59
CA GLY A 272 28.99 -7.02 -2.14
C GLY A 272 28.93 -5.80 -3.06
N VAL A 273 27.83 -5.64 -3.81
CA VAL A 273 27.55 -4.46 -4.63
C VAL A 273 26.90 -3.42 -3.71
N GLU A 274 27.53 -2.25 -3.61
CA GLU A 274 27.03 -1.12 -2.81
C GLU A 274 26.23 -0.19 -3.72
N LEU A 275 24.90 -0.19 -3.53
CA LEU A 275 23.97 0.65 -4.27
C LEU A 275 23.66 1.92 -3.46
N GLU A 276 24.14 3.06 -3.95
CA GLU A 276 23.82 4.38 -3.40
C GLU A 276 22.44 4.83 -3.91
N ILE A 277 21.58 5.35 -3.03
CA ILE A 277 20.24 5.83 -3.37
C ILE A 277 20.22 7.34 -3.18
N ASN A 278 20.01 8.07 -4.28
CA ASN A 278 19.96 9.53 -4.28
C ASN A 278 18.54 10.02 -4.55
N SER A 279 18.06 10.93 -3.71
CA SER A 279 16.81 11.67 -3.96
C SER A 279 17.10 12.92 -4.79
N PRO A 280 16.59 13.02 -6.04
CA PRO A 280 16.86 14.14 -6.92
C PRO A 280 16.10 15.40 -6.50
N GLU A 281 16.83 16.42 -6.03
CA GLU A 281 16.25 17.71 -5.63
C GLU A 281 15.54 18.43 -6.79
N ASP A 282 16.00 18.22 -8.04
CA ASP A 282 15.45 18.85 -9.23
C ASP A 282 14.13 18.20 -9.71
N GLY A 283 13.85 16.95 -9.33
CA GLY A 283 12.76 16.14 -9.89
C GLY A 283 11.90 15.41 -8.85
N GLN A 284 11.57 16.07 -7.74
CA GLN A 284 10.82 15.42 -6.65
C GLN A 284 9.40 15.02 -7.05
N VAL A 285 9.08 13.73 -6.87
CA VAL A 285 7.76 13.13 -7.03
C VAL A 285 7.57 12.06 -5.98
N SER A 286 6.40 12.04 -5.34
CA SER A 286 5.98 10.95 -4.46
C SER A 286 4.78 10.19 -5.01
N SER A 287 4.64 8.96 -4.56
CA SER A 287 3.46 8.12 -4.80
C SER A 287 3.22 7.26 -3.56
N PHE A 288 1.96 7.16 -3.18
CA PHE A 288 1.53 6.37 -2.03
C PHE A 288 0.46 5.35 -2.44
N TYR A 289 0.51 4.19 -1.80
CA TYR A 289 -0.54 3.18 -1.83
C TYR A 289 -1.71 3.65 -0.98
N ALA A 290 -2.90 3.22 -1.35
CA ALA A 290 -4.16 3.54 -0.72
C ALA A 290 -4.71 2.31 -0.01
N ALA A 291 -4.92 2.48 1.30
CA ALA A 291 -5.65 1.60 2.17
C ALA A 291 -7.16 1.83 1.96
N SER A 292 -7.92 0.75 1.83
CA SER A 292 -9.39 0.82 1.71
C SER A 292 -10.08 -0.36 2.38
N ILE A 293 -11.33 -0.16 2.80
CA ILE A 293 -12.18 -1.21 3.37
C ILE A 293 -13.19 -1.64 2.30
N ASN A 294 -13.39 -2.95 2.13
CA ASN A 294 -14.46 -3.47 1.27
C ASN A 294 -15.83 -3.08 1.85
N GLU A 295 -16.70 -2.44 1.06
CA GLU A 295 -18.08 -2.09 1.45
C GLU A 295 -18.87 -3.32 1.93
N ASP A 296 -18.66 -4.47 1.29
CA ASP A 296 -19.26 -5.75 1.67
C ASP A 296 -18.29 -6.65 2.45
N ALA A 297 -17.39 -6.05 3.26
CA ALA A 297 -16.50 -6.81 4.13
C ALA A 297 -17.32 -7.83 4.97
N PRO A 298 -16.91 -9.11 4.99
CA PRO A 298 -17.57 -10.12 5.81
C PRO A 298 -17.34 -9.89 7.31
N HIS A 299 -16.27 -9.20 7.69
CA HIS A 299 -15.90 -8.86 9.07
C HIS A 299 -15.74 -7.33 9.22
N PRO A 300 -16.83 -6.55 9.17
CA PRO A 300 -16.76 -5.09 9.13
C PRO A 300 -16.18 -4.44 10.40
N ALA A 301 -16.25 -5.10 11.57
CA ALA A 301 -15.60 -4.60 12.78
C ALA A 301 -14.10 -4.88 12.74
N VAL A 302 -13.68 -6.08 12.32
CA VAL A 302 -12.25 -6.40 12.14
C VAL A 302 -11.60 -5.49 11.11
N ALA A 303 -12.26 -5.24 9.97
CA ALA A 303 -11.74 -4.35 8.93
C ALA A 303 -11.44 -2.94 9.45
N ARG A 304 -12.35 -2.38 10.25
CA ARG A 304 -12.21 -1.05 10.86
C ARG A 304 -11.15 -1.04 11.96
N LEU A 305 -11.09 -2.08 12.77
CA LEU A 305 -10.03 -2.21 13.78
C LEU A 305 -8.64 -2.32 13.13
N PHE A 306 -8.52 -3.07 12.03
CA PHE A 306 -7.28 -3.12 11.25
C PHE A 306 -6.92 -1.74 10.69
N PHE A 307 -7.90 -0.97 10.21
CA PHE A 307 -7.67 0.40 9.74
C PHE A 307 -7.16 1.32 10.86
N GLU A 308 -7.77 1.28 12.05
CA GLU A 308 -7.28 2.04 13.21
C GLU A 308 -5.86 1.63 13.61
N PHE A 309 -5.56 0.33 13.59
CA PHE A 309 -4.23 -0.18 13.88
C PHE A 309 -3.19 0.24 12.81
N LEU A 310 -3.53 0.12 11.53
CA LEU A 310 -2.67 0.47 10.39
C LEU A 310 -2.21 1.93 10.45
N PHE A 311 -3.12 2.83 10.82
CA PHE A 311 -2.81 4.26 10.95
C PHE A 311 -2.30 4.64 12.35
N SER A 312 -2.31 3.75 13.34
CA SER A 312 -1.73 4.02 14.65
C SER A 312 -0.21 4.27 14.57
N ASP A 313 0.38 4.87 15.61
CA ASP A 313 1.83 5.04 15.67
C ASP A 313 2.58 3.70 15.58
N GLU A 314 2.01 2.62 16.13
CA GLU A 314 2.59 1.28 16.04
C GLU A 314 2.53 0.72 14.62
N GLY A 315 1.36 0.76 13.97
CA GLY A 315 1.21 0.28 12.60
C GLY A 315 2.08 1.06 11.61
N GLN A 316 2.14 2.38 11.73
CA GLN A 316 2.97 3.22 10.86
C GLN A 316 4.47 3.00 11.09
N ASN A 317 4.92 2.78 12.34
CA ASN A 317 6.32 2.40 12.61
C ASN A 317 6.65 1.01 12.03
N LEU A 318 5.73 0.03 12.16
CA LEU A 318 5.93 -1.30 11.58
C LEU A 318 6.07 -1.23 10.05
N LEU A 319 5.25 -0.42 9.37
CA LEU A 319 5.43 -0.17 7.93
C LEU A 319 6.81 0.43 7.63
N MET A 320 7.24 1.42 8.41
CA MET A 320 8.51 2.11 8.21
C MET A 320 9.74 1.20 8.32
N GLU A 321 9.69 0.14 9.13
CA GLU A 321 10.72 -0.91 9.18
C GLU A 321 10.91 -1.62 7.82
N GLY A 322 9.92 -1.54 6.92
CA GLY A 322 9.99 -2.04 5.55
C GLY A 322 10.48 -1.00 4.53
N TYR A 323 11.16 0.06 4.99
CA TYR A 323 11.74 1.14 4.18
C TYR A 323 10.75 2.04 3.44
N VAL A 324 9.46 1.92 3.71
CA VAL A 324 8.43 2.83 3.17
C VAL A 324 8.28 4.04 4.07
N THR A 325 8.00 5.20 3.47
CA THR A 325 7.61 6.39 4.22
C THR A 325 6.14 6.25 4.64
N PRO A 326 5.83 6.16 5.95
CA PRO A 326 4.46 6.12 6.42
C PRO A 326 3.77 7.47 6.21
N ILE A 327 2.47 7.49 5.89
CA ILE A 327 1.76 8.75 5.61
C ILE A 327 1.75 9.71 6.81
N ARG A 328 1.83 9.17 8.03
CA ARG A 328 1.87 9.95 9.27
C ARG A 328 3.28 10.34 9.71
N PHE A 329 4.30 10.11 8.88
CA PHE A 329 5.72 10.33 9.24
C PHE A 329 5.95 11.70 9.86
N ASP A 330 5.57 12.79 9.19
CA ASP A 330 5.80 14.16 9.66
C ASP A 330 5.11 14.43 11.00
N ALA A 331 3.88 13.93 11.18
CA ALA A 331 3.13 14.07 12.43
C ALA A 331 3.76 13.27 13.57
N MET A 332 4.25 12.06 13.29
CA MET A 332 4.93 11.19 14.25
C MET A 332 6.30 11.75 14.65
N GLU A 333 7.04 12.36 13.73
CA GLU A 333 8.28 13.09 14.01
C GLU A 333 8.02 14.31 14.92
N GLU A 334 6.99 15.11 14.64
CA GLU A 334 6.61 16.24 15.50
C GLU A 334 6.17 15.77 16.91
N ALA A 335 5.43 14.65 16.98
CA ALA A 335 4.97 14.06 18.22
C ALA A 335 6.07 13.32 19.00
N GLY A 336 7.19 12.98 18.35
CA GLY A 336 8.27 12.17 18.90
C GLY A 336 7.88 10.70 19.11
N THR A 337 7.01 10.17 18.26
CA THR A 337 6.52 8.78 18.27
C THR A 337 7.05 7.94 17.10
N ALA A 338 7.73 8.55 16.13
CA ALA A 338 8.48 7.85 15.10
C ALA A 338 9.66 7.06 15.72
N ASP A 339 9.77 5.78 15.35
CA ASP A 339 10.90 4.93 15.72
C ASP A 339 12.16 5.41 15.00
N GLN A 340 13.13 5.89 15.76
CA GLN A 340 14.33 6.51 15.20
C GLN A 340 15.30 5.51 14.55
N ASP A 341 15.29 4.24 14.96
CA ASP A 341 16.13 3.23 14.30
C ASP A 341 15.56 2.95 12.89
N ALA A 342 14.24 2.96 12.73
CA ALA A 342 13.58 2.86 11.43
C ALA A 342 13.69 4.15 10.59
N VAL A 343 13.59 5.34 11.21
CA VAL A 343 13.87 6.62 10.52
C VAL A 343 15.30 6.66 9.96
N ASP A 344 16.29 6.30 10.78
CA ASP A 344 17.71 6.25 10.38
C ASP A 344 17.98 5.23 9.25
N ALA A 345 17.05 4.29 9.03
CA ALA A 345 17.13 3.27 8.00
C ALA A 345 16.37 3.61 6.71
N LEU A 346 15.58 4.71 6.68
CA LEU A 346 14.92 5.15 5.46
C LEU A 346 15.93 5.55 4.39
N PRO A 347 15.67 5.23 3.11
CA PRO A 347 16.59 5.56 2.02
C PRO A 347 16.73 7.07 1.77
N THR A 348 15.68 7.83 2.08
CA THR A 348 15.64 9.29 1.89
C THR A 348 15.07 9.98 3.13
N GLU A 349 15.54 11.20 3.42
CA GLU A 349 15.08 12.00 4.57
C GLU A 349 13.88 12.92 4.21
N ASP A 350 13.30 12.77 3.02
CA ASP A 350 12.36 13.75 2.45
C ASP A 350 10.95 13.69 3.09
N GLY A 351 10.68 12.66 3.90
CA GLY A 351 9.38 12.44 4.53
C GLY A 351 8.23 12.41 3.50
N VAL A 352 7.06 12.93 3.87
CA VAL A 352 5.87 12.98 3.00
C VAL A 352 5.85 14.27 2.14
N THR A 353 6.93 15.06 2.15
CA THR A 353 6.91 16.44 1.64
C THR A 353 7.03 16.56 0.10
N ALA A 354 7.47 15.51 -0.58
CA ALA A 354 7.53 15.48 -2.04
C ALA A 354 6.12 15.49 -2.64
N PRO A 355 5.88 16.25 -3.73
CA PRO A 355 4.55 16.42 -4.29
C PRO A 355 4.10 15.17 -5.06
N GLN A 356 2.82 14.83 -4.95
CA GLN A 356 2.19 13.72 -5.67
C GLN A 356 1.28 14.26 -6.80
N PRO A 357 1.33 13.71 -8.04
CA PRO A 357 0.39 14.11 -9.08
C PRO A 357 -1.04 13.69 -8.72
N THR A 358 -2.03 14.53 -9.04
CA THR A 358 -3.43 14.15 -8.85
C THR A 358 -3.83 13.03 -9.79
N VAL A 359 -4.97 12.37 -9.55
CA VAL A 359 -5.46 11.35 -10.49
C VAL A 359 -5.83 11.93 -11.84
N GLU A 360 -6.47 13.10 -11.89
CA GLU A 360 -6.74 13.79 -13.17
C GLU A 360 -5.44 14.04 -13.96
N GLN A 361 -4.34 14.38 -13.27
CA GLN A 361 -3.03 14.53 -13.88
C GLN A 361 -2.48 13.18 -14.37
N ARG A 362 -2.51 12.13 -13.53
CA ARG A 362 -2.05 10.79 -13.90
C ARG A 362 -2.77 10.25 -15.14
N GLU A 363 -4.09 10.39 -15.21
CA GLU A 363 -4.90 9.97 -16.36
C GLU A 363 -4.55 10.73 -17.64
N ALA A 364 -4.50 12.07 -17.55
CA ALA A 364 -4.16 12.91 -18.70
C ALA A 364 -2.74 12.61 -19.22
N ASN A 365 -1.79 12.40 -18.31
CA ASN A 365 -0.40 12.12 -18.63
C ASN A 365 -0.19 10.71 -19.19
N GLN A 366 -1.00 9.73 -18.78
CA GLN A 366 -0.97 8.39 -19.36
C GLN A 366 -1.27 8.42 -20.86
N GLU A 367 -2.27 9.18 -21.31
CA GLU A 367 -2.55 9.35 -22.74
C GLU A 367 -1.38 9.98 -23.50
N VAL A 368 -0.68 10.93 -22.87
CA VAL A 368 0.51 11.59 -23.45
C VAL A 368 1.67 10.60 -23.57
N LEU A 369 1.95 9.82 -22.52
CA LEU A 369 2.98 8.79 -22.51
C LEU A 369 2.75 7.75 -23.61
N GLU A 370 1.54 7.18 -23.68
CA GLU A 370 1.18 6.17 -24.69
C GLU A 370 1.34 6.71 -26.12
N ALA A 371 1.03 7.99 -26.34
CA ALA A 371 1.12 8.61 -27.65
C ALA A 371 2.58 8.91 -28.09
N GLN A 372 3.47 9.26 -27.15
CA GLN A 372 4.76 9.85 -27.48
C GLN A 372 5.97 8.96 -27.13
N TRP A 373 5.88 8.11 -26.11
CA TRP A 373 7.05 7.41 -25.54
C TRP A 373 7.81 6.56 -26.55
N THR A 374 7.10 5.73 -27.34
CA THR A 374 7.75 4.83 -28.32
C THR A 374 8.53 5.60 -29.39
N GLU A 375 8.11 6.81 -29.76
CA GLU A 375 8.85 7.66 -30.70
C GLU A 375 10.04 8.35 -30.02
N ALA A 376 9.90 8.71 -28.74
CA ALA A 376 10.94 9.37 -27.97
C ALA A 376 12.17 8.49 -27.72
N ILE A 377 12.02 7.18 -27.49
CA ILE A 377 13.16 6.30 -27.15
C ILE A 377 13.76 5.53 -28.34
N GLN A 378 13.45 5.92 -29.58
CA GLN A 378 13.80 5.20 -30.82
C GLN A 378 15.21 5.46 -31.38
#